data_AF-A0A955DYX8-F1
#
_entry.id   AF-A0A955DYX8-F1
#
_cell.length_a   1.000
_cell.length_b   1.000
_cell.length_c   1.000
_cell.angle_alpha   90.00
_cell.angle_beta   90.00
_cell.angle_gamma   90.00
#
_symmetry.space_group_name_H-M   'P 1'
#
loop_
_entity.id
_entity.type
_entity.pdbx_description
1 polymer ?
#
loop_
_entity_poly.entity_id
_entity_poly.type
_entity_poly.pdbx_seq_one_letter_code
_entity_poly.pdbx_strand_id
1 'polypeptide(L)'
;MVKPRMQPKNPEEKREKVNKYQNNSKQNGQPQQRVQISQMTTNRGEAMRAGRRNFETADKAVDRWNVFEKHHEHAVSSVLPVANNRLRVTFLGGLEGIGEKNMMVLEYGDDAIIVDAGFDLSVDLPGVNYAIPATTYLETIKHKIRAYAITHGHMDHIAALPYVYEQYPAPIFCASHFCSEMVEKQFMSINEERGTDLQPERIVLNMDDHERYVLTPNFTIEFLRITHSIPDCSTLVIDTPIGRVVNTGDFRLDPEPLDHHPSDVTRL
;
A
#
# COMPACT_ATOMS: atom_id res chain seq x y z
N MET A 1 -32.98 39.91 25.62
CA MET A 1 -33.17 40.77 24.43
C MET A 1 -32.87 39.90 23.21
N VAL A 2 -33.93 39.44 22.56
CA VAL A 2 -33.96 38.37 21.55
C VAL A 2 -33.62 38.96 20.18
N LYS A 3 -32.65 38.38 19.45
CA LYS A 3 -32.42 38.72 18.03
C LYS A 3 -33.48 38.04 17.16
N PRO A 4 -34.23 38.78 16.31
CA PRO A 4 -35.17 38.16 15.39
C PRO A 4 -34.53 37.75 14.06
N ARG A 5 -34.83 36.50 13.71
CA ARG A 5 -35.06 35.84 12.42
C ARG A 5 -35.09 36.74 11.17
N MET A 6 -34.25 36.39 10.17
CA MET A 6 -34.37 36.87 8.80
C MET A 6 -35.54 36.21 8.06
N GLN A 7 -36.26 37.00 7.26
CA GLN A 7 -37.17 36.55 6.20
C GLN A 7 -36.71 37.13 4.85
N PRO A 8 -37.05 36.47 3.72
CA PRO A 8 -36.26 36.51 2.49
C PRO A 8 -36.68 37.65 1.55
N LYS A 9 -35.73 38.13 0.73
CA LYS A 9 -36.04 38.98 -0.43
C LYS A 9 -36.08 38.16 -1.72
N ASN A 10 -37.08 38.50 -2.53
CA ASN A 10 -37.55 37.89 -3.77
C ASN A 10 -36.47 37.88 -4.90
N PRO A 11 -36.51 36.93 -5.84
CA PRO A 11 -35.42 36.66 -6.78
C PRO A 11 -35.64 37.27 -8.17
N GLU A 12 -35.46 38.58 -8.35
CA GLU A 12 -35.53 39.19 -9.70
C GLU A 12 -34.41 40.18 -10.08
N GLU A 13 -33.49 40.55 -9.19
CA GLU A 13 -32.41 41.52 -9.51
C GLU A 13 -31.02 40.87 -9.68
N LYS A 14 -30.90 39.86 -10.55
CA LYS A 14 -29.60 39.24 -10.87
C LYS A 14 -29.18 39.31 -12.33
N ARG A 15 -29.78 40.20 -13.12
CA ARG A 15 -29.30 40.48 -14.47
C ARG A 15 -29.14 41.98 -14.63
N GLU A 16 -27.98 42.33 -15.17
CA GLU A 16 -27.53 43.67 -15.55
C GLU A 16 -26.82 44.49 -14.46
N LYS A 17 -25.64 44.99 -14.86
CA LYS A 17 -24.80 46.00 -14.21
C LYS A 17 -23.69 45.50 -13.27
N VAL A 18 -22.74 44.75 -13.84
CA VAL A 18 -21.33 44.85 -13.44
C VAL A 18 -20.55 45.43 -14.61
N ASN A 19 -20.57 46.75 -14.71
CA ASN A 19 -19.66 47.52 -15.56
C ASN A 19 -19.54 48.92 -14.96
N LYS A 20 -18.50 49.14 -14.13
CA LYS A 20 -17.81 50.44 -13.99
C LYS A 20 -16.60 50.33 -13.04
N TYR A 21 -15.41 50.38 -13.67
CA TYR A 21 -14.29 51.27 -13.35
C TYR A 21 -13.83 51.44 -11.89
N GLN A 22 -12.61 50.95 -11.56
CA GLN A 22 -11.40 51.80 -11.47
C GLN A 22 -10.21 50.98 -10.94
N ASN A 23 -9.21 50.75 -11.80
CA ASN A 23 -7.83 50.51 -11.40
C ASN A 23 -7.04 51.77 -11.74
N ASN A 24 -6.25 52.25 -10.79
CA ASN A 24 -5.38 53.40 -10.96
C ASN A 24 -3.92 52.96 -10.81
N SER A 25 -3.08 53.60 -11.63
CA SER A 25 -1.66 53.87 -11.43
C SER A 25 -0.58 52.95 -12.07
N LYS A 26 0.09 53.61 -13.02
CA LYS A 26 1.55 53.76 -13.24
C LYS A 26 2.26 52.87 -14.27
N GLN A 27 2.69 53.57 -15.32
CA GLN A 27 3.67 53.23 -16.34
C GLN A 27 5.08 53.08 -15.76
N ASN A 28 5.86 52.13 -16.29
CA ASN A 28 7.12 52.41 -17.00
C ASN A 28 7.61 51.15 -17.75
N GLY A 29 8.24 51.37 -18.90
CA GLY A 29 8.26 50.43 -20.02
C GLY A 29 9.44 49.46 -20.11
N GLN A 30 9.15 48.32 -20.73
CA GLN A 30 9.97 47.48 -21.62
C GLN A 30 9.00 46.57 -22.40
N PRO A 31 9.23 46.26 -23.69
CA PRO A 31 8.25 45.52 -24.49
C PRO A 31 8.16 44.05 -24.03
N GLN A 32 7.03 43.65 -23.44
CA GLN A 32 6.74 42.25 -23.17
C GLN A 32 6.58 41.50 -24.50
N GLN A 33 7.43 40.50 -24.73
CA GLN A 33 7.26 39.51 -25.78
C GLN A 33 5.88 38.84 -25.59
N ARG A 34 4.94 39.14 -26.50
CA ARG A 34 3.63 38.51 -26.51
C ARG A 34 3.82 37.04 -26.84
N VAL A 35 3.74 36.16 -25.84
CA VAL A 35 3.69 34.71 -26.05
C VAL A 35 2.45 34.44 -26.91
N GLN A 36 2.67 34.11 -28.19
CA GLN A 36 1.63 33.57 -29.05
C GLN A 36 1.24 32.22 -28.48
N ILE A 37 0.03 32.12 -27.92
CA ILE A 37 -0.59 30.84 -27.65
C ILE A 37 -0.88 30.23 -29.03
N SER A 38 -0.01 29.33 -29.48
CA SER A 38 -0.27 28.49 -30.64
C SER A 38 -1.52 27.68 -30.34
N GLN A 39 -2.60 27.96 -31.08
CA GLN A 39 -3.76 27.09 -31.07
C GLN A 39 -3.32 25.73 -31.62
N MET A 40 -3.16 24.73 -30.74
CA MET A 40 -2.97 23.35 -31.17
C MET A 40 -4.23 22.89 -31.90
N THR A 41 -4.26 23.06 -33.22
CA THR A 41 -5.24 22.39 -34.08
C THR A 41 -4.80 20.94 -34.20
N THR A 42 -5.23 20.08 -33.28
CA THR A 42 -5.04 18.64 -33.45
C THR A 42 -5.85 18.21 -34.66
N ASN A 43 -5.18 17.82 -35.74
CA ASN A 43 -5.87 17.38 -36.95
C ASN A 43 -6.67 16.10 -36.62
N ARG A 44 -7.89 15.99 -37.16
CA ARG A 44 -8.81 14.88 -36.88
C ARG A 44 -8.16 13.50 -37.08
N GLY A 45 -7.25 13.38 -38.05
CA GLY A 45 -6.46 12.15 -38.29
C GLY A 45 -5.39 11.85 -37.23
N GLU A 46 -4.85 12.87 -36.57
CA GLU A 46 -3.91 12.72 -35.47
C GLU A 46 -4.62 12.26 -34.19
N ALA A 47 -5.79 12.83 -33.90
CA ALA A 47 -6.67 12.35 -32.83
C ALA A 47 -7.13 10.91 -33.05
N MET A 48 -7.51 10.53 -34.29
CA MET A 48 -7.85 9.14 -34.62
C MET A 48 -6.66 8.18 -34.48
N ARG A 49 -5.44 8.59 -34.85
CA ARG A 49 -4.23 7.78 -34.66
C ARG A 49 -3.83 7.65 -33.20
N ALA A 50 -4.05 8.68 -32.37
CA ALA A 50 -3.89 8.58 -30.93
C ALA A 50 -4.92 7.61 -30.32
N GLY A 51 -6.18 7.71 -30.72
CA GLY A 51 -7.23 6.78 -30.31
C GLY A 51 -6.92 5.33 -30.68
N ARG A 52 -6.44 5.07 -31.91
CA ARG A 52 -5.99 3.73 -32.33
C ARG A 52 -4.81 3.21 -31.51
N ARG A 53 -3.81 4.05 -31.22
CA ARG A 53 -2.66 3.64 -30.38
C ARG A 53 -3.09 3.30 -28.96
N ASN A 54 -4.01 4.06 -28.39
CA ASN A 54 -4.56 3.75 -27.06
C ASN A 54 -5.33 2.43 -27.09
N PHE A 55 -6.11 2.17 -28.15
CA PHE A 55 -6.84 0.92 -28.32
C PHE A 55 -5.90 -0.28 -28.51
N GLU A 56 -4.88 -0.17 -29.37
CA GLU A 56 -3.89 -1.23 -29.58
C GLU A 56 -3.04 -1.50 -28.33
N THR A 57 -2.77 -0.48 -27.51
CA THR A 57 -2.05 -0.65 -26.23
C THR A 57 -2.95 -1.34 -25.21
N ALA A 58 -4.24 -0.99 -25.16
CA ALA A 58 -5.23 -1.66 -24.34
C ALA A 58 -5.42 -3.12 -24.76
N ASP A 59 -5.57 -3.40 -26.06
CA ASP A 59 -5.72 -4.76 -26.58
C ASP A 59 -4.49 -5.63 -26.28
N LYS A 60 -3.27 -5.09 -26.41
CA LYS A 60 -2.05 -5.81 -26.01
C LYS A 60 -1.99 -6.07 -24.50
N ALA A 61 -2.49 -5.17 -23.68
CA ALA A 61 -2.60 -5.38 -22.24
C ALA A 61 -3.65 -6.47 -21.95
N VAL A 62 -4.82 -6.42 -22.58
CA VAL A 62 -5.89 -7.42 -22.46
C VAL A 62 -5.41 -8.80 -22.93
N ASP A 63 -4.70 -8.89 -24.06
CA ASP A 63 -4.15 -10.16 -24.54
C ASP A 63 -3.10 -10.73 -23.59
N ARG A 64 -2.26 -9.89 -22.99
CA ARG A 64 -1.34 -10.30 -21.92
C ARG A 64 -2.13 -10.87 -20.73
N TRP A 65 -3.21 -10.21 -20.32
CA TRP A 65 -4.12 -10.68 -19.26
C TRP A 65 -4.83 -12.00 -19.60
N ASN A 66 -5.34 -12.15 -20.83
CA ASN A 66 -6.00 -13.38 -21.30
C ASN A 66 -5.05 -14.59 -21.33
N VAL A 67 -3.77 -14.36 -21.63
CA VAL A 67 -2.73 -15.40 -21.52
C VAL A 67 -2.56 -15.82 -20.05
N PHE A 68 -2.57 -14.88 -19.11
CA PHE A 68 -2.55 -15.20 -17.68
C PHE A 68 -3.79 -15.97 -17.22
N GLU A 69 -4.99 -15.59 -17.65
CA GLU A 69 -6.26 -16.23 -17.26
C GLU A 69 -6.35 -17.69 -17.74
N LYS A 70 -5.91 -17.96 -18.99
CA LYS A 70 -5.82 -19.34 -19.53
C LYS A 70 -4.85 -20.24 -18.77
N HIS A 71 -3.83 -19.68 -18.12
CA HIS A 71 -2.92 -20.44 -17.28
C HIS A 71 -3.49 -20.70 -15.86
N HIS A 72 -4.48 -19.93 -15.40
CA HIS A 72 -5.09 -20.10 -14.07
C HIS A 72 -6.08 -21.27 -14.00
N GLU A 73 -6.81 -21.60 -15.08
CA GLU A 73 -7.73 -22.76 -15.10
C GLU A 73 -7.00 -24.11 -14.90
N HIS A 74 -5.68 -24.16 -15.11
CA HIS A 74 -4.89 -25.39 -15.05
C HIS A 74 -3.68 -25.36 -14.11
N ALA A 75 -3.49 -24.29 -13.34
CA ALA A 75 -2.37 -24.15 -12.41
C ALA A 75 -2.84 -23.84 -10.99
N VAL A 76 -3.73 -24.67 -10.43
CA VAL A 76 -3.60 -24.96 -9.00
C VAL A 76 -2.33 -25.77 -8.88
N SER A 77 -1.17 -25.09 -8.86
CA SER A 77 0.12 -25.70 -8.59
C SER A 77 -0.10 -26.61 -7.38
N SER A 78 0.20 -27.90 -7.53
CA SER A 78 0.06 -28.89 -6.48
C SER A 78 0.83 -28.38 -5.26
N VAL A 79 0.12 -27.73 -4.32
CA VAL A 79 0.70 -27.25 -3.07
C VAL A 79 1.12 -28.50 -2.34
N LEU A 80 2.42 -28.84 -2.44
CA LEU A 80 2.93 -30.01 -1.76
C LEU A 80 2.71 -29.79 -0.26
N PRO A 81 2.17 -30.79 0.46
CA PRO A 81 2.05 -30.68 1.90
C PRO A 81 3.44 -30.43 2.48
N VAL A 82 3.56 -29.41 3.35
CA VAL A 82 4.79 -29.17 4.10
C VAL A 82 4.99 -30.37 5.01
N ALA A 83 6.10 -31.09 4.86
CA ALA A 83 6.44 -32.14 5.81
C ALA A 83 6.58 -31.52 7.20
N ASN A 84 6.11 -32.21 8.26
CA ASN A 84 6.00 -31.68 9.63
C ASN A 84 7.26 -31.00 10.20
N ASN A 85 8.46 -31.27 9.65
CA ASN A 85 9.73 -30.71 10.12
C ASN A 85 10.43 -29.84 9.07
N ARG A 86 9.68 -29.20 8.16
CA ARG A 86 10.24 -28.30 7.16
C ARG A 86 9.61 -26.92 7.29
N LEU A 87 10.47 -25.90 7.30
CA LEU A 87 10.05 -24.53 7.10
C LEU A 87 9.91 -24.28 5.61
N ARG A 88 8.76 -23.76 5.19
CA ARG A 88 8.53 -23.28 3.83
C ARG A 88 8.45 -21.76 3.86
N VAL A 89 9.15 -21.12 2.92
CA VAL A 89 9.08 -19.68 2.67
C VAL A 89 8.52 -19.48 1.27
N THR A 90 7.42 -18.77 1.16
CA THR A 90 6.71 -18.51 -0.09
C THR A 90 6.57 -17.01 -0.27
N PHE A 91 7.03 -16.47 -1.40
CA PHE A 91 6.86 -15.06 -1.74
C PHE A 91 5.66 -14.92 -2.67
N LEU A 92 4.68 -14.11 -2.28
CA LEU A 92 3.49 -13.79 -3.09
C LEU A 92 3.62 -12.43 -3.80
N GLY A 93 4.64 -11.65 -3.43
CA GLY A 93 5.06 -10.42 -4.09
C GLY A 93 6.39 -9.92 -3.54
N GLY A 94 6.92 -8.81 -4.07
CA GLY A 94 8.19 -8.20 -3.64
C GLY A 94 9.46 -8.71 -4.33
N LEU A 95 9.39 -9.74 -5.19
CA LEU A 95 10.57 -10.30 -5.88
C LEU A 95 10.79 -9.76 -7.30
N GLU A 96 9.77 -9.19 -7.93
CA GLU A 96 9.77 -8.82 -9.35
C GLU A 96 10.28 -7.38 -9.60
N GLY A 97 10.31 -6.55 -8.55
CA GLY A 97 10.75 -5.15 -8.61
C GLY A 97 10.77 -4.48 -7.23
N ILE A 98 11.24 -3.23 -7.19
CA ILE A 98 11.33 -2.44 -5.95
C ILE A 98 9.95 -1.90 -5.59
N GLY A 99 9.47 -2.21 -4.37
CA GLY A 99 8.17 -1.74 -3.88
C GLY A 99 6.97 -2.33 -4.62
N GLU A 100 7.15 -3.49 -5.26
CA GLU A 100 6.06 -4.20 -5.90
C GLU A 100 5.44 -5.16 -4.89
N LYS A 101 4.36 -4.72 -4.23
CA LYS A 101 3.38 -5.59 -3.55
C LYS A 101 4.02 -6.60 -2.56
N ASN A 102 4.86 -6.13 -1.62
CA ASN A 102 5.57 -7.02 -0.70
C ASN A 102 4.59 -7.90 0.10
N MET A 103 4.81 -9.22 0.02
CA MET A 103 4.07 -10.21 0.79
C MET A 103 4.85 -11.53 0.80
N MET A 104 5.20 -11.98 1.99
CA MET A 104 5.89 -13.26 2.21
C MET A 104 5.11 -14.11 3.20
N VAL A 105 5.17 -15.42 3.05
CA VAL A 105 4.52 -16.39 3.94
C VAL A 105 5.56 -17.36 4.46
N LEU A 106 5.64 -17.49 5.78
CA LEU A 106 6.42 -18.53 6.45
C LEU A 106 5.48 -19.59 7.00
N GLU A 107 5.76 -20.86 6.72
CA GLU A 107 4.93 -21.99 7.16
C GLU A 107 5.77 -23.07 7.83
N TYR A 108 5.29 -23.57 8.96
CA TYR A 108 5.87 -24.70 9.66
C TYR A 108 4.76 -25.54 10.30
N GLY A 109 4.66 -26.81 9.91
CA GLY A 109 3.56 -27.69 10.35
C GLY A 109 2.19 -27.12 9.95
N ASP A 110 1.37 -26.82 10.97
CA ASP A 110 0.01 -26.28 10.81
C ASP A 110 -0.08 -24.78 11.17
N ASP A 111 1.06 -24.09 11.21
CA ASP A 111 1.12 -22.65 11.48
C ASP A 111 1.73 -21.91 10.30
N ALA A 112 1.21 -20.71 10.04
CA ALA A 112 1.70 -19.78 9.04
C ALA A 112 1.70 -18.34 9.55
N ILE A 113 2.73 -17.58 9.18
CA ILE A 113 2.83 -16.13 9.39
C ILE A 113 2.91 -15.45 8.03
N ILE A 114 2.09 -14.43 7.83
CA ILE A 114 2.17 -13.54 6.67
C ILE A 114 3.00 -12.33 7.08
N VAL A 115 4.03 -12.02 6.31
CA VAL A 115 4.90 -10.86 6.52
C VAL A 115 4.60 -9.85 5.43
N ASP A 116 4.12 -8.68 5.86
CA ASP A 116 3.63 -7.58 5.02
C ASP A 116 2.50 -7.96 4.03
N ALA A 117 1.77 -6.95 3.56
CA ALA A 117 0.83 -7.03 2.46
C ALA A 117 0.68 -5.66 1.79
N GLY A 118 1.50 -5.44 0.76
CA GLY A 118 1.61 -4.16 0.06
C GLY A 118 0.83 -3.99 -1.22
N PHE A 119 0.72 -2.74 -1.66
CA PHE A 119 0.37 -2.40 -3.04
C PHE A 119 1.58 -2.47 -3.97
N ASP A 120 1.30 -2.70 -5.25
CA ASP A 120 2.18 -2.35 -6.36
C ASP A 120 1.67 -1.04 -6.96
N LEU A 121 2.48 0.01 -6.82
CA LEU A 121 2.21 1.36 -7.31
C LEU A 121 2.86 1.63 -8.69
N SER A 122 3.59 0.66 -9.24
CA SER A 122 4.29 0.79 -10.52
C SER A 122 3.38 0.54 -11.74
N VAL A 123 2.14 0.09 -11.49
CA VAL A 123 1.18 -0.28 -12.53
C VAL A 123 0.72 0.94 -13.34
N ASP A 124 1.21 1.06 -14.57
CA ASP A 124 0.82 2.11 -15.52
C ASP A 124 -0.24 1.60 -16.51
N LEU A 125 -1.44 1.31 -16.00
CA LEU A 125 -2.60 0.93 -16.79
C LEU A 125 -3.74 1.96 -16.62
N PRO A 126 -4.34 2.48 -17.71
CA PRO A 126 -5.40 3.47 -17.60
C PRO A 126 -6.58 2.98 -16.73
N GLY A 127 -6.90 3.72 -15.68
CA GLY A 127 -7.99 3.41 -14.75
C GLY A 127 -7.64 2.44 -13.62
N VAL A 128 -6.40 1.96 -13.54
CA VAL A 128 -5.88 1.18 -12.41
C VAL A 128 -5.04 2.09 -11.53
N ASN A 129 -5.34 2.14 -10.23
CA ASN A 129 -4.59 2.98 -9.28
C ASN A 129 -3.42 2.23 -8.61
N TYR A 130 -3.58 0.92 -8.41
CA TYR A 130 -2.61 0.03 -7.78
C TYR A 130 -2.99 -1.43 -8.08
N ALA A 131 -2.04 -2.35 -7.91
CA ALA A 131 -2.31 -3.78 -7.86
C ALA A 131 -2.00 -4.36 -6.46
N ILE A 132 -2.54 -5.55 -6.19
CA ILE A 132 -2.33 -6.30 -4.94
C ILE A 132 -1.78 -7.71 -5.24
N PRO A 133 -1.13 -8.39 -4.28
CA PRO A 133 -0.70 -9.77 -4.43
C PRO A 133 -1.86 -10.71 -4.74
N ALA A 134 -1.60 -11.74 -5.56
CA ALA A 134 -2.56 -12.81 -5.78
C ALA A 134 -2.65 -13.70 -4.53
N THR A 135 -3.82 -13.77 -3.92
CA THR A 135 -4.03 -14.46 -2.63
C THR A 135 -4.54 -15.90 -2.78
N THR A 136 -4.64 -16.44 -4.00
CA THR A 136 -5.16 -17.80 -4.26
C THR A 136 -4.42 -18.87 -3.44
N TYR A 137 -3.12 -18.67 -3.19
CA TYR A 137 -2.35 -19.54 -2.34
C TYR A 137 -2.82 -19.52 -0.87
N LEU A 138 -3.13 -18.35 -0.34
CA LEU A 138 -3.58 -18.17 1.05
C LEU A 138 -4.89 -18.92 1.31
N GLU A 139 -5.79 -19.00 0.34
CA GLU A 139 -7.02 -19.81 0.43
C GLU A 139 -6.72 -21.28 0.75
N THR A 140 -5.66 -21.83 0.16
CA THR A 140 -5.26 -23.24 0.39
C THR A 140 -4.71 -23.49 1.80
N ILE A 141 -4.21 -22.45 2.48
CA ILE A 141 -3.58 -22.52 3.80
C ILE A 141 -4.30 -21.70 4.87
N LYS A 142 -5.52 -21.21 4.61
CA LYS A 142 -6.23 -20.28 5.49
C LYS A 142 -6.33 -20.74 6.95
N HIS A 143 -6.47 -22.05 7.16
CA HIS A 143 -6.56 -22.68 8.48
C HIS A 143 -5.25 -22.63 9.29
N LYS A 144 -4.12 -22.37 8.62
CA LYS A 144 -2.79 -22.26 9.20
C LYS A 144 -2.42 -20.84 9.59
N ILE A 145 -3.06 -19.82 9.01
CA ILE A 145 -2.69 -18.42 9.22
C ILE A 145 -2.91 -18.05 10.70
N ARG A 146 -1.84 -17.61 11.37
CA ARG A 146 -1.84 -17.25 12.79
C ARG A 146 -1.70 -15.76 13.02
N ALA A 147 -0.98 -15.06 12.15
CA ALA A 147 -0.70 -13.65 12.30
C ALA A 147 -0.27 -13.01 10.99
N TYR A 148 -0.48 -11.70 10.92
CA TYR A 148 0.28 -10.79 10.07
C TYR A 148 1.39 -10.16 10.90
N ALA A 149 2.60 -10.06 10.36
CA ALA A 149 3.71 -9.33 10.96
C ALA A 149 4.14 -8.22 10.00
N ILE A 150 4.02 -6.98 10.44
CA ILE A 150 4.22 -5.78 9.61
C ILE A 150 5.53 -5.12 9.97
N THR A 151 6.41 -4.96 8.97
CA THR A 151 7.76 -4.43 9.17
C THR A 151 7.75 -2.90 9.34
N HIS A 152 6.97 -2.19 8.50
CA HIS A 152 6.87 -0.73 8.56
C HIS A 152 5.63 -0.20 7.80
N GLY A 153 5.40 1.11 7.91
CA GLY A 153 4.16 1.77 7.45
C GLY A 153 4.11 2.24 6.00
N HIS A 154 5.02 1.82 5.10
CA HIS A 154 4.91 2.20 3.69
C HIS A 154 3.78 1.44 2.98
N MET A 155 3.20 2.06 1.94
CA MET A 155 2.04 1.52 1.23
C MET A 155 2.31 0.18 0.52
N ASP A 156 3.52 -0.02 0.05
CA ASP A 156 4.02 -1.28 -0.51
C ASP A 156 4.31 -2.36 0.54
N HIS A 157 3.98 -2.12 1.82
CA HIS A 157 4.00 -3.10 2.90
C HIS A 157 2.65 -3.25 3.63
N ILE A 158 1.78 -2.23 3.64
CA ILE A 158 0.53 -2.27 4.42
C ILE A 158 -0.76 -2.09 3.62
N ALA A 159 -0.71 -1.50 2.43
CA ALA A 159 -1.92 -0.99 1.81
C ALA A 159 -2.85 -2.10 1.27
N ALA A 160 -2.32 -3.29 0.98
CA ALA A 160 -3.16 -4.44 0.59
C ALA A 160 -3.79 -5.15 1.80
N LEU A 161 -3.38 -4.85 3.04
CA LEU A 161 -3.87 -5.54 4.24
C LEU A 161 -5.41 -5.60 4.33
N PRO A 162 -6.19 -4.51 4.12
CA PRO A 162 -7.65 -4.59 4.27
C PRO A 162 -8.29 -5.60 3.31
N TYR A 163 -7.78 -5.70 2.07
CA TYR A 163 -8.28 -6.64 1.06
C TYR A 163 -7.97 -8.10 1.38
N VAL A 164 -6.77 -8.34 1.94
CA VAL A 164 -6.30 -9.67 2.31
C VAL A 164 -6.96 -10.12 3.61
N TYR A 165 -7.04 -9.22 4.59
CA TYR A 165 -7.64 -9.45 5.90
C TYR A 165 -9.13 -9.77 5.82
N GLU A 166 -9.88 -9.13 4.92
CA GLU A 166 -11.29 -9.43 4.69
C GLU A 166 -11.53 -10.92 4.40
N GLN A 167 -10.60 -11.57 3.68
CA GLN A 167 -10.67 -12.99 3.34
C GLN A 167 -10.01 -13.89 4.39
N TYR A 168 -8.93 -13.42 5.02
CA TYR A 168 -8.09 -14.19 5.92
C TYR A 168 -7.83 -13.43 7.24
N PRO A 169 -8.82 -13.29 8.12
CA PRO A 169 -8.67 -12.53 9.35
C PRO A 169 -7.69 -13.22 10.32
N ALA A 170 -6.72 -12.46 10.84
CA ALA A 170 -5.79 -12.88 11.88
C ALA A 170 -5.20 -11.64 12.58
N PRO A 171 -4.70 -11.76 13.83
CA PRO A 171 -4.06 -10.64 14.53
C PRO A 171 -2.91 -10.02 13.73
N ILE A 172 -2.81 -8.69 13.77
CA ILE A 172 -1.79 -7.91 13.08
C ILE A 172 -0.77 -7.42 14.09
N PHE A 173 0.47 -7.89 13.97
CA PHE A 173 1.59 -7.46 14.80
C PHE A 173 2.37 -6.36 14.11
N CYS A 174 2.61 -5.28 14.83
CA CYS A 174 3.36 -4.12 14.37
C CYS A 174 4.51 -3.83 15.34
N ALA A 175 5.64 -3.39 14.81
CA ALA A 175 6.82 -3.05 15.61
C ALA A 175 6.69 -1.76 16.45
N SER A 176 5.69 -0.93 16.14
CA SER A 176 5.48 0.36 16.80
C SER A 176 4.03 0.83 16.74
N HIS A 177 3.71 1.81 17.60
CA HIS A 177 2.44 2.53 17.52
C HIS A 177 2.29 3.28 16.20
N PHE A 178 3.36 3.88 15.67
CA PHE A 178 3.31 4.58 14.39
C PHE A 178 2.90 3.64 13.24
N CYS A 179 3.52 2.46 13.14
CA CYS A 179 3.17 1.46 12.16
C CYS A 179 1.71 0.98 12.34
N SER A 180 1.31 0.71 13.59
CA SER A 180 -0.06 0.30 13.93
C SER A 180 -1.12 1.33 13.48
N GLU A 181 -0.88 2.62 13.70
CA GLU A 181 -1.80 3.68 13.28
C GLU A 181 -1.79 3.91 11.75
N MET A 182 -0.67 3.67 11.07
CA MET A 182 -0.65 3.67 9.60
C MET A 182 -1.50 2.53 9.03
N VAL A 183 -1.46 1.34 9.66
CA VAL A 183 -2.33 0.21 9.31
C VAL A 183 -3.80 0.58 9.53
N GLU A 184 -4.16 1.11 10.71
CA GLU A 184 -5.53 1.56 11.01
C GLU A 184 -6.06 2.50 9.93
N LYS A 185 -5.25 3.47 9.51
CA LYS A 185 -5.63 4.42 8.46
C LYS A 185 -5.97 3.74 7.13
N GLN A 186 -5.33 2.63 6.77
CA GLN A 186 -5.70 1.85 5.57
C GLN A 186 -7.07 1.21 5.74
N PHE A 187 -7.32 0.57 6.90
CA PHE A 187 -8.62 -0.04 7.19
C PHE A 187 -9.74 1.00 7.21
N MET A 188 -9.53 2.16 7.83
CA MET A 188 -10.47 3.28 7.82
C MET A 188 -10.80 3.74 6.40
N SER A 189 -9.77 3.95 5.56
CA SER A 189 -9.97 4.39 4.17
C SER A 189 -10.82 3.39 3.38
N ILE A 190 -10.56 2.10 3.52
CA ILE A 190 -11.30 1.05 2.81
C ILE A 190 -12.71 0.88 3.37
N ASN A 191 -12.89 1.00 4.69
CA ASN A 191 -14.20 1.00 5.33
C ASN A 191 -15.08 2.14 4.81
N GLU A 192 -14.54 3.35 4.68
CA GLU A 192 -15.26 4.49 4.10
C GLU A 192 -15.58 4.28 2.62
N GLU A 193 -14.63 3.79 1.82
CA GLU A 193 -14.81 3.59 0.37
C GLU A 193 -15.82 2.49 0.05
N ARG A 194 -15.76 1.37 0.78
CA ARG A 194 -16.55 0.16 0.47
C ARG A 194 -17.77 -0.03 1.37
N GLY A 195 -17.94 0.82 2.39
CA GLY A 195 -19.01 0.70 3.38
C GLY A 195 -18.86 -0.54 4.26
N THR A 196 -17.63 -0.93 4.58
CA THR A 196 -17.30 -2.06 5.45
C THR A 196 -17.00 -1.60 6.88
N ASP A 197 -16.89 -2.55 7.82
CA ASP A 197 -16.50 -2.29 9.21
C ASP A 197 -15.44 -3.30 9.66
N LEU A 198 -14.33 -3.35 8.92
CA LEU A 198 -13.19 -4.19 9.25
C LEU A 198 -12.43 -3.55 10.43
N GLN A 199 -12.40 -4.25 11.56
CA GLN A 199 -11.73 -3.83 12.79
C GLN A 199 -10.70 -4.90 13.19
N PRO A 200 -9.46 -4.84 12.67
CA PRO A 200 -8.46 -5.85 12.98
C PRO A 200 -7.95 -5.73 14.41
N GLU A 201 -7.70 -6.87 15.05
CA GLU A 201 -6.89 -6.90 16.28
C GLU A 201 -5.46 -6.51 15.93
N ARG A 202 -4.99 -5.37 16.44
CA ARG A 202 -3.62 -4.87 16.27
C ARG A 202 -2.86 -5.00 17.58
N ILE A 203 -1.70 -5.65 17.53
CA ILE A 203 -0.81 -5.86 18.67
C ILE A 203 0.51 -5.14 18.37
N VAL A 204 0.94 -4.27 19.28
CA VAL A 204 2.23 -3.59 19.19
C VAL A 204 3.24 -4.37 20.03
N LEU A 205 4.35 -4.75 19.41
CA LEU A 205 5.52 -5.32 20.09
C LEU A 205 6.65 -4.31 19.99
N ASN A 206 7.12 -3.80 21.13
CA ASN A 206 8.12 -2.75 21.14
C ASN A 206 9.48 -3.28 20.65
N MET A 207 9.89 -2.81 19.46
CA MET A 207 11.17 -3.18 18.86
C MET A 207 12.40 -2.67 19.61
N ASP A 208 12.28 -1.62 20.43
CA ASP A 208 13.38 -1.05 21.20
C ASP A 208 13.66 -1.82 22.50
N ASP A 209 12.64 -2.50 23.03
CA ASP A 209 12.72 -3.32 24.24
C ASP A 209 13.05 -4.79 23.93
N HIS A 210 13.26 -5.14 22.65
CA HIS A 210 13.43 -6.51 22.15
C HIS A 210 12.31 -7.44 22.63
N GLU A 211 11.07 -6.94 22.62
CA GLU A 211 9.92 -7.73 23.04
C GLU A 211 9.75 -8.95 22.15
N ARG A 212 9.67 -10.13 22.79
CA ARG A 212 9.48 -11.42 22.11
C ARG A 212 8.08 -11.93 22.41
N TYR A 213 7.37 -12.34 21.37
CA TYR A 213 6.03 -12.88 21.47
C TYR A 213 5.97 -14.31 20.96
N VAL A 214 5.59 -15.25 21.83
CA VAL A 214 5.38 -16.65 21.44
C VAL A 214 4.01 -16.77 20.78
N LEU A 215 3.97 -16.72 19.45
CA LEU A 215 2.74 -16.81 18.68
C LEU A 215 2.15 -18.21 18.72
N THR A 216 3.00 -19.22 18.51
CA THR A 216 2.67 -20.64 18.65
C THR A 216 3.89 -21.41 19.16
N PRO A 217 3.79 -22.71 19.50
CA PRO A 217 4.97 -23.53 19.78
C PRO A 217 6.00 -23.56 18.63
N ASN A 218 5.58 -23.23 17.40
CA ASN A 218 6.44 -23.22 16.22
C ASN A 218 6.99 -21.84 15.88
N PHE A 219 6.44 -20.75 16.43
CA PHE A 219 6.84 -19.39 16.08
C PHE A 219 6.92 -18.48 17.28
N THR A 220 8.09 -17.87 17.47
CA THR A 220 8.26 -16.68 18.32
C THR A 220 8.71 -15.53 17.44
N ILE A 221 8.04 -14.38 17.55
CA ILE A 221 8.33 -13.18 16.76
C ILE A 221 8.94 -12.09 17.64
N GLU A 222 9.84 -11.31 17.06
CA GLU A 222 10.53 -10.17 17.66
C GLU A 222 10.79 -9.16 16.56
N PHE A 223 10.60 -7.87 16.84
CA PHE A 223 10.97 -6.81 15.93
C PHE A 223 12.23 -6.11 16.43
N LEU A 224 13.10 -5.72 15.52
CA LEU A 224 14.33 -4.97 15.81
C LEU A 224 14.34 -3.68 15.00
N ARG A 225 14.71 -2.57 15.64
CA ARG A 225 14.76 -1.28 14.96
C ARG A 225 15.78 -1.28 13.83
N ILE A 226 15.35 -0.78 12.67
CA ILE A 226 16.21 -0.53 11.52
C ILE A 226 15.89 0.85 10.92
N THR A 227 16.89 1.56 10.43
CA THR A 227 16.65 2.85 9.76
C THR A 227 16.12 2.65 8.35
N HIS A 228 15.17 3.48 7.94
CA HIS A 228 14.65 3.52 6.57
C HIS A 228 14.11 4.94 6.26
N SER A 229 13.39 5.13 5.16
CA SER A 229 12.81 6.44 4.80
C SER A 229 11.50 6.79 5.52
N ILE A 230 10.99 5.89 6.36
CA ILE A 230 9.86 6.12 7.25
C ILE A 230 10.29 5.86 8.70
N PRO A 231 9.79 6.62 9.70
CA PRO A 231 10.05 6.33 11.10
C PRO A 231 9.57 4.94 11.50
N ASP A 232 10.18 4.41 12.54
CA ASP A 232 9.79 3.15 13.17
C ASP A 232 9.70 1.95 12.20
N CYS A 233 10.70 1.83 11.33
CA CYS A 233 10.91 0.65 10.52
C CYS A 233 11.61 -0.46 11.32
N SER A 234 11.31 -1.71 10.98
CA SER A 234 11.84 -2.86 11.70
C SER A 234 12.26 -4.03 10.83
N THR A 235 13.29 -4.71 11.30
CA THR A 235 13.60 -6.10 10.93
C THR A 235 12.73 -7.04 11.76
N LEU A 236 12.19 -8.07 11.12
CA LEU A 236 11.41 -9.12 11.77
C LEU A 236 12.30 -10.36 12.00
N VAL A 237 12.42 -10.77 13.26
CA VAL A 237 13.10 -12.00 13.69
C VAL A 237 12.06 -13.03 14.08
N ILE A 238 12.14 -14.22 13.47
CA ILE A 238 11.21 -15.33 13.67
C ILE A 238 12.01 -16.55 14.12
N ASP A 239 11.86 -16.96 15.37
CA ASP A 239 12.40 -18.21 15.87
C ASP A 239 11.46 -19.37 15.53
N THR A 240 12.02 -20.41 14.90
CA THR A 240 11.32 -21.65 14.54
C THR A 240 12.05 -22.86 15.14
N PRO A 241 11.42 -24.06 15.20
CA PRO A 241 12.07 -25.25 15.74
C PRO A 241 13.34 -25.69 15.01
N ILE A 242 13.53 -25.25 13.75
CA ILE A 242 14.68 -25.64 12.92
C ILE A 242 15.70 -24.51 12.76
N GLY A 243 15.46 -23.34 13.32
CA GLY A 243 16.36 -22.19 13.23
C GLY A 243 15.65 -20.84 13.25
N ARG A 244 16.45 -19.78 13.26
CA ARG A 244 15.99 -18.39 13.22
C ARG A 244 15.94 -17.90 11.78
N VAL A 245 14.83 -17.27 11.41
CA VAL A 245 14.71 -16.47 10.19
C VAL A 245 14.79 -15.01 10.56
N VAL A 246 15.61 -14.26 9.83
CA VAL A 246 15.69 -12.81 9.94
C VAL A 246 15.23 -12.25 8.60
N ASN A 247 14.07 -11.59 8.60
CA ASN A 247 13.64 -10.76 7.48
C ASN A 247 14.04 -9.33 7.80
N THR A 248 15.04 -8.80 7.07
CA THR A 248 15.56 -7.45 7.27
C THR A 248 14.50 -6.36 7.12
N GLY A 249 13.43 -6.64 6.36
CA GLY A 249 12.57 -5.61 5.82
C GLY A 249 13.35 -4.69 4.90
N ASP A 250 12.76 -3.53 4.61
CA ASP A 250 13.44 -2.45 3.90
C ASP A 250 14.34 -1.71 4.88
N PHE A 251 15.62 -1.57 4.53
CA PHE A 251 16.55 -0.97 5.44
C PHE A 251 17.62 -0.13 4.77
N ARG A 252 18.14 0.77 5.58
CA ARG A 252 19.42 1.43 5.43
C ARG A 252 20.14 1.29 6.77
N LEU A 253 21.47 1.44 6.77
CA LEU A 253 22.25 1.61 8.00
C LEU A 253 22.69 3.08 8.05
N ASP A 254 21.81 3.94 8.54
CA ASP A 254 22.10 5.35 8.76
C ASP A 254 22.65 5.56 10.18
N PRO A 255 23.91 5.99 10.35
CA PRO A 255 24.46 6.28 11.68
C PRO A 255 23.87 7.56 12.29
N GLU A 256 23.29 8.45 11.48
CA GLU A 256 22.74 9.75 11.92
C GLU A 256 21.33 9.98 11.35
N PRO A 257 20.35 9.11 11.67
CA PRO A 257 18.99 9.29 11.19
C PRO A 257 18.35 10.55 11.77
N LEU A 258 17.40 11.12 11.04
CA LEU A 258 16.74 12.40 11.40
C LEU A 258 15.99 12.35 12.73
N ASP A 259 15.51 11.18 13.13
CA ASP A 259 14.80 10.94 14.39
C ASP A 259 15.75 10.57 15.54
N HIS A 260 17.06 10.51 15.29
CA HIS A 260 18.10 10.11 16.26
C HIS A 260 17.95 8.68 16.82
N HIS A 261 17.22 7.81 16.11
CA HIS A 261 17.05 6.41 16.47
C HIS A 261 17.77 5.49 15.45
N PRO A 262 19.06 5.19 15.63
CA PRO A 262 19.82 4.35 14.71
C PRO A 262 19.36 2.89 14.74
N SER A 263 19.74 2.14 13.70
CA SER A 263 19.52 0.70 13.62
C SER A 263 20.16 -0.02 14.81
N ASP A 264 19.49 -1.03 15.37
CA ASP A 264 20.06 -1.86 16.42
C ASP A 264 20.98 -2.94 15.84
N VAL A 265 22.17 -2.50 15.42
CA VAL A 265 23.21 -3.37 14.86
C VAL A 265 23.82 -4.31 15.92
N THR A 266 23.60 -4.05 17.21
CA THR A 266 24.17 -4.90 18.28
C THR A 266 23.33 -6.16 18.49
N ARG A 267 22.01 -6.06 18.30
CA ARG A 267 21.08 -7.18 18.47
C ARG A 267 20.96 -8.06 17.22
N LEU A 268 21.17 -7.48 16.03
CA LEU A 268 21.25 -8.18 14.72
C LEU A 268 22.39 -9.21 14.70
#